data_AF-A0A3R6RNY5-F1
#
_entry.id   AF-A0A3R6RNY5-F1
#
_cell.length_a   1.000
_cell.length_b   1.000
_cell.length_c   1.000
_cell.angle_alpha   90.00
_cell.angle_beta   90.00
_cell.angle_gamma   90.00
#
_symmetry.space_group_name_H-M   'P 1'
#
loop_
_entity.id
_entity.type
_entity.pdbx_description
1 polymer ?
#
loop_
_entity_poly.entity_id
_entity_poly.type
_entity_poly.pdbx_seq_one_letter_code
_entity_poly.pdbx_strand_id
1 'polypeptide(L)'
;MGYDVSFHPISPEEMREWYFTPLTWIQKGQEEKVLVLAAQHGMEDFYAEKYLDTLRVGAGTAPDELFDKSHGFYIAVIQGFFRDYYYTRGSGFSFLIEEKPEYARYFTSWEQVVPAAFPNPTENQIIENYCSGVYLSPKQVVQLLRDLEQMPKVLEDLEGLWSDGQFAVLKKALTAAAKLGVGLLEATEVVEPNPIRPNESTSYSNLYHCDRDGVYLYMDTVSRQIEDAIRKSEE
;
A
#
# COMPACT_ATOMS: atom_id res chain seq x y z
N MET A 1 5.72 -10.41 15.56
CA MET A 1 5.34 -10.70 14.17
C MET A 1 5.33 -9.35 13.46
N GLY A 2 5.99 -9.23 12.31
CA GLY A 2 5.99 -7.98 11.54
C GLY A 2 4.64 -7.75 10.86
N TYR A 3 4.43 -6.53 10.37
CA TYR A 3 3.30 -6.19 9.49
C TYR A 3 3.55 -6.69 8.06
N ASP A 4 2.46 -6.97 7.34
CA ASP A 4 2.50 -7.19 5.89
C ASP A 4 2.32 -5.84 5.19
N VAL A 5 3.41 -5.18 4.83
CA VAL A 5 3.38 -3.81 4.30
C VAL A 5 3.39 -3.83 2.79
N SER A 6 2.60 -2.95 2.19
CA SER A 6 2.44 -2.80 0.76
C SER A 6 2.55 -1.35 0.32
N PHE A 7 3.04 -1.14 -0.91
CA PHE A 7 3.28 0.17 -1.50
C PHE A 7 2.56 0.28 -2.85
N HIS A 8 1.74 1.31 -2.97
CA HIS A 8 0.73 1.48 -4.00
C HIS A 8 1.00 2.77 -4.79
N PRO A 9 1.54 2.69 -6.02
CA PRO A 9 1.71 3.87 -6.87
C PRO A 9 0.36 4.52 -7.21
N ILE A 10 0.08 5.72 -6.71
CA ILE A 10 -1.20 6.42 -6.95
C ILE A 10 -1.09 7.93 -6.80
N SER A 11 -1.77 8.66 -7.68
CA SER A 11 -1.86 10.12 -7.66
C SER A 11 -3.16 10.61 -7.00
N PRO A 12 -3.23 11.87 -6.55
CA PRO A 12 -4.49 12.46 -6.09
C PRO A 12 -5.60 12.49 -7.15
N GLU A 13 -5.24 12.53 -8.44
CA GLU A 13 -6.21 12.43 -9.53
C GLU A 13 -6.84 11.04 -9.59
N GLU A 14 -6.00 10.01 -9.53
CA GLU A 14 -6.46 8.61 -9.54
C GLU A 14 -7.23 8.26 -8.26
N MET A 15 -6.85 8.79 -7.10
CA MET A 15 -7.68 8.66 -5.89
C MET A 15 -9.08 9.25 -6.11
N ARG A 16 -9.18 10.38 -6.83
CA ARG A 16 -10.48 10.98 -7.16
C ARG A 16 -11.24 10.16 -8.19
N GLU A 17 -10.58 9.68 -9.23
CA GLU A 17 -11.18 8.93 -10.33
C GLU A 17 -11.61 7.53 -9.91
N TRP A 18 -10.78 6.83 -9.13
CA TRP A 18 -10.95 5.42 -8.80
C TRP A 18 -11.61 5.19 -7.43
N TYR A 19 -11.55 6.16 -6.53
CA TYR A 19 -12.15 6.00 -5.21
C TYR A 19 -13.22 7.05 -4.93
N PHE A 20 -12.86 8.32 -4.75
CA PHE A 20 -13.80 9.31 -4.21
C PHE A 20 -15.02 9.56 -5.11
N THR A 21 -14.82 9.64 -6.44
CA THR A 21 -15.92 9.86 -7.39
C THR A 21 -16.84 8.63 -7.47
N PRO A 22 -16.31 7.40 -7.69
CA PRO A 22 -17.07 6.16 -7.60
C PRO A 22 -17.83 5.99 -6.28
N LEU A 23 -17.23 6.39 -5.16
CA LEU A 23 -17.87 6.36 -3.85
C LEU A 23 -19.15 7.21 -3.82
N THR A 24 -19.13 8.40 -4.42
CA THR A 24 -20.36 9.22 -4.55
C THR A 24 -21.41 8.61 -5.47
N TRP A 25 -21.02 7.77 -6.42
CA TRP A 25 -21.96 7.04 -7.27
C TRP A 25 -22.67 5.96 -6.46
N ILE A 26 -21.94 5.20 -5.63
CA ILE A 26 -22.52 4.21 -4.72
C ILE A 26 -23.52 4.86 -3.76
N GLN A 27 -23.15 5.98 -3.14
CA GLN A 27 -24.05 6.74 -2.26
C GLN A 27 -25.33 7.23 -2.96
N LYS A 28 -25.33 7.33 -4.30
CA LYS A 28 -26.48 7.72 -5.13
C LYS A 28 -27.19 6.53 -5.79
N GLY A 29 -26.79 5.29 -5.46
CA GLY A 29 -27.34 4.08 -6.07
C GLY A 29 -26.96 3.90 -7.55
N GLN A 30 -25.83 4.45 -7.99
CA GLN A 30 -25.36 4.44 -9.38
C GLN A 30 -24.23 3.42 -9.61
N GLU A 31 -24.40 2.20 -9.10
CA GLU A 31 -23.38 1.13 -9.14
C GLU A 31 -22.92 0.77 -10.57
N GLU A 32 -23.84 0.81 -11.54
CA GLU A 32 -23.55 0.56 -12.97
C GLU A 32 -22.38 1.42 -13.49
N LYS A 33 -22.23 2.66 -13.00
CA LYS A 33 -21.11 3.54 -13.42
C LYS A 33 -19.75 3.01 -12.96
N VAL A 34 -19.71 2.36 -11.80
CA VAL A 34 -18.50 1.73 -11.27
C VAL A 34 -18.11 0.55 -12.14
N LEU A 35 -19.07 -0.30 -12.52
CA LEU A 35 -18.82 -1.44 -13.41
C LEU A 35 -18.35 -0.98 -14.80
N VAL A 36 -18.95 0.08 -15.35
CA VAL A 36 -18.49 0.70 -16.60
C VAL A 36 -17.05 1.22 -16.48
N LEU A 37 -16.70 1.87 -15.37
CA LEU A 37 -15.33 2.32 -15.10
C LEU A 37 -14.37 1.12 -15.03
N ALA A 38 -14.72 0.07 -14.29
CA ALA A 38 -13.91 -1.14 -14.19
C ALA A 38 -13.65 -1.77 -15.56
N ALA A 39 -14.70 -1.90 -16.39
CA ALA A 39 -14.59 -2.43 -17.74
C ALA A 39 -13.71 -1.57 -18.68
N GLN A 40 -13.77 -0.23 -18.54
CA GLN A 40 -12.89 0.69 -19.30
C GLN A 40 -11.40 0.48 -19.00
N HIS A 41 -11.09 0.04 -17.77
CA HIS A 41 -9.74 -0.31 -17.36
C HIS A 41 -9.38 -1.79 -17.61
N GLY A 42 -10.26 -2.57 -18.26
CA GLY A 42 -10.02 -3.98 -18.57
C GLY A 42 -10.02 -4.88 -17.34
N MET A 43 -10.67 -4.47 -16.25
CA MET A 43 -10.79 -5.26 -15.03
C MET A 43 -11.70 -6.46 -15.27
N GLU A 44 -11.26 -7.66 -14.87
CA GLU A 44 -12.07 -8.88 -14.96
C GLU A 44 -13.30 -8.81 -14.04
N ASP A 45 -14.42 -9.41 -14.45
CA ASP A 45 -15.70 -9.36 -13.73
C ASP A 45 -15.57 -9.72 -12.24
N PHE A 46 -14.73 -10.72 -11.91
CA PHE A 46 -14.46 -11.10 -10.53
C PHE A 46 -13.84 -9.97 -9.69
N TYR A 47 -12.89 -9.22 -10.26
CA TYR A 47 -12.27 -8.09 -9.57
C TYR A 47 -13.15 -6.83 -9.62
N ALA A 48 -13.96 -6.66 -10.67
CA ALA A 48 -14.95 -5.58 -10.76
C ALA A 48 -15.99 -5.68 -9.63
N GLU A 49 -16.47 -6.89 -9.30
CA GLU A 49 -17.37 -7.07 -8.16
C GLU A 49 -16.67 -6.76 -6.83
N LYS A 50 -15.42 -7.20 -6.64
CA LYS A 50 -14.65 -6.86 -5.44
C LYS A 50 -14.39 -5.36 -5.29
N TYR A 51 -14.12 -4.67 -6.40
CA TYR A 51 -13.99 -3.23 -6.43
C TYR A 51 -15.30 -2.54 -6.00
N LEU A 52 -16.43 -3.01 -6.55
CA LEU A 52 -17.76 -2.53 -6.17
C LEU A 52 -18.05 -2.78 -4.68
N ASP A 53 -17.77 -3.97 -4.16
CA ASP A 53 -17.93 -4.32 -2.75
C ASP A 53 -17.08 -3.44 -1.82
N THR A 54 -15.83 -3.16 -2.21
CA THR A 54 -14.95 -2.27 -1.44
C THR A 54 -15.53 -0.86 -1.37
N LEU A 55 -16.10 -0.34 -2.46
CA LEU A 55 -16.78 0.96 -2.46
C LEU A 55 -18.09 0.94 -1.66
N ARG A 56 -18.85 -0.17 -1.65
CA ARG A 56 -20.03 -0.34 -0.79
C ARG A 56 -19.66 -0.26 0.69
N VAL A 57 -18.56 -0.90 1.09
CA VAL A 57 -18.01 -0.78 2.45
C VAL A 57 -17.63 0.67 2.75
N GLY A 58 -16.85 1.31 1.85
CA GLY A 58 -16.46 2.71 2.01
C GLY A 58 -17.64 3.68 2.08
N ALA A 59 -18.76 3.38 1.40
CA ALA A 59 -19.94 4.24 1.41
C ALA A 59 -20.66 4.21 2.77
N GLY A 60 -20.44 3.14 3.55
CA GLY A 60 -20.98 2.95 4.90
C GLY A 60 -20.08 3.45 6.03
N THR A 61 -18.87 3.95 5.74
CA THR A 61 -17.93 4.47 6.75
C THR A 61 -18.52 5.66 7.50
N ALA A 62 -18.49 5.60 8.84
CA ALA A 62 -18.97 6.70 9.66
C ALA A 62 -17.99 7.90 9.65
N PRO A 63 -18.46 9.14 9.84
CA PRO A 63 -17.60 10.33 9.79
C PRO A 63 -16.53 10.41 10.88
N ASP A 64 -16.72 9.71 12.00
CA ASP A 64 -15.79 9.64 13.13
C ASP A 64 -14.80 8.47 13.03
N GLU A 65 -14.97 7.56 12.07
CA GLU A 65 -13.98 6.52 11.79
C GLU A 65 -12.70 7.15 11.23
N LEU A 66 -11.55 6.67 11.71
CA LEU A 66 -10.24 7.09 11.21
C LEU A 66 -10.12 6.83 9.71
N PHE A 67 -9.71 7.85 8.97
CA PHE A 67 -9.50 7.78 7.53
C PHE A 67 -8.51 6.68 7.19
N ASP A 68 -7.40 6.58 7.93
CA ASP A 68 -6.32 5.64 7.65
C ASP A 68 -6.79 4.17 7.70
N LYS A 69 -7.73 3.87 8.60
CA LYS A 69 -8.34 2.53 8.77
C LYS A 69 -9.51 2.23 7.84
N SER A 70 -10.03 3.25 7.16
CA SER A 70 -11.22 3.16 6.33
C SER A 70 -10.86 3.58 4.91
N HIS A 71 -11.13 4.82 4.55
CA HIS A 71 -10.91 5.37 3.22
C HIS A 71 -9.48 5.20 2.73
N GLY A 72 -8.46 5.47 3.55
CA GLY A 72 -7.06 5.31 3.19
C GLY A 72 -6.71 3.86 2.85
N PHE A 73 -7.13 2.92 3.70
CA PHE A 73 -6.96 1.49 3.43
C PHE A 73 -7.74 1.04 2.17
N TYR A 74 -8.98 1.48 1.99
CA TYR A 74 -9.78 1.16 0.80
C TYR A 74 -9.18 1.72 -0.49
N ILE A 75 -8.56 2.91 -0.43
CA ILE A 75 -7.82 3.48 -1.57
C ILE A 75 -6.65 2.55 -1.95
N ALA A 76 -5.90 2.02 -0.99
CA ALA A 76 -4.80 1.09 -1.26
C ALA A 76 -5.31 -0.23 -1.88
N VAL A 77 -6.37 -0.82 -1.31
CA VAL A 77 -7.03 -2.02 -1.86
C VAL A 77 -7.48 -1.78 -3.28
N ILE A 78 -8.15 -0.66 -3.54
CA ILE A 78 -8.71 -0.33 -4.85
C ILE A 78 -7.62 -0.06 -5.86
N GLN A 79 -6.56 0.67 -5.48
CA GLN A 79 -5.40 0.90 -6.34
C GLN A 79 -4.86 -0.41 -6.91
N GLY A 80 -4.78 -1.46 -6.09
CA GLY A 80 -4.24 -2.75 -6.52
C GLY A 80 -5.16 -3.52 -7.49
N PHE A 81 -6.43 -3.14 -7.65
CA PHE A 81 -7.27 -3.67 -8.74
C PHE A 81 -6.88 -3.07 -10.10
N PHE A 82 -6.37 -1.84 -10.12
CA PHE A 82 -6.06 -1.12 -11.36
C PHE A 82 -4.62 -1.30 -11.85
N ARG A 83 -3.68 -1.61 -10.94
CA ARG A 83 -2.26 -1.70 -11.28
C ARG A 83 -1.43 -2.43 -10.23
N ASP A 84 -0.18 -2.69 -10.62
CA ASP A 84 0.83 -3.30 -9.77
C ASP A 84 1.08 -2.51 -8.46
N TYR A 85 1.31 -3.28 -7.39
CA TYR A 85 1.75 -2.82 -6.08
C TYR A 85 2.84 -3.75 -5.52
N TYR A 86 3.54 -3.29 -4.49
CA TYR A 86 4.78 -3.92 -4.02
C TYR A 86 4.67 -4.29 -2.56
N TYR A 87 5.31 -5.38 -2.15
CA TYR A 87 5.16 -5.92 -0.80
C TYR A 87 6.50 -6.04 -0.07
N THR A 88 6.51 -5.76 1.23
CA THR A 88 7.63 -5.98 2.15
C THR A 88 7.12 -6.50 3.49
N ARG A 89 7.90 -7.36 4.15
CA ARG A 89 7.60 -7.91 5.47
C ARG A 89 8.31 -7.12 6.57
N GLY A 90 7.53 -6.49 7.45
CA GLY A 90 8.02 -5.87 8.68
C GLY A 90 8.79 -4.55 8.50
N SER A 91 8.78 -3.96 7.32
CA SER A 91 9.44 -2.69 7.01
C SER A 91 8.45 -1.72 6.38
N GLY A 92 8.47 -0.45 6.80
CA GLY A 92 7.51 0.57 6.39
C GLY A 92 7.98 1.97 6.76
N PHE A 93 7.58 2.97 5.98
CA PHE A 93 7.89 4.37 6.25
C PHE A 93 7.24 4.88 7.53
N SER A 94 6.05 4.38 7.89
CA SER A 94 5.44 4.72 9.18
C SER A 94 6.35 4.34 10.37
N PHE A 95 7.09 3.23 10.27
CA PHE A 95 8.07 2.84 11.30
C PHE A 95 9.33 3.70 11.23
N LEU A 96 9.73 4.13 10.02
CA LEU A 96 10.87 5.04 9.83
C LEU A 96 10.63 6.38 10.52
N ILE A 97 9.44 6.97 10.41
CA ILE A 97 9.14 8.27 11.01
C ILE A 97 9.01 8.22 12.53
N GLU A 98 8.60 7.09 13.10
CA GLU A 98 8.57 6.90 14.55
C GLU A 98 9.99 6.97 15.14
N GLU A 99 10.97 6.37 14.45
CA GLU A 99 12.37 6.40 14.88
C GLU A 99 13.11 7.66 14.45
N LYS A 100 12.77 8.21 13.28
CA LYS A 100 13.47 9.32 12.61
C LYS A 100 12.46 10.35 12.07
N PRO A 101 11.90 11.21 12.93
CA PRO A 101 10.86 12.18 12.55
C PRO A 101 11.26 13.15 11.43
N GLU A 102 12.56 13.37 11.18
CA GLU A 102 13.05 14.20 10.08
C GLU A 102 12.63 13.71 8.69
N TYR A 103 12.27 12.42 8.54
CA TYR A 103 11.78 11.86 7.29
C TYR A 103 10.36 12.32 6.95
N ALA A 104 9.63 12.93 7.89
CA ALA A 104 8.33 13.55 7.65
C ALA A 104 8.31 14.52 6.46
N ARG A 105 9.47 15.12 6.11
CA ARG A 105 9.65 15.98 4.93
C ARG A 105 9.29 15.31 3.59
N TYR A 106 9.31 13.98 3.53
CA TYR A 106 8.99 13.21 2.33
C TYR A 106 7.51 12.85 2.20
N PHE A 107 6.68 13.17 3.20
CA PHE A 107 5.28 12.75 3.20
C PHE A 107 4.33 13.94 3.04
N THR A 108 3.21 13.69 2.40
CA THR A 108 2.09 14.62 2.26
C THR A 108 0.96 14.09 3.11
N SER A 109 0.39 14.96 3.95
CA SER A 109 -0.71 14.57 4.83
C SER A 109 -2.01 14.42 4.04
N TRP A 110 -2.89 13.54 4.50
CA TRP A 110 -4.19 13.28 3.92
C TRP A 110 -5.05 14.53 3.81
N GLU A 111 -4.97 15.47 4.76
CA GLU A 111 -5.72 16.73 4.71
C GLU A 111 -5.38 17.60 3.49
N GLN A 112 -4.22 17.37 2.85
CA GLN A 112 -3.81 18.06 1.62
C GLN A 112 -4.31 17.37 0.34
N VAL A 113 -4.76 16.12 0.43
CA VAL A 113 -5.10 15.25 -0.71
C VAL A 113 -6.59 14.91 -0.74
N VAL A 114 -7.18 14.69 0.43
CA VAL A 114 -8.56 14.23 0.61
C VAL A 114 -9.53 15.36 0.25
N PRO A 115 -10.57 15.10 -0.57
CA PRO A 115 -11.60 16.09 -0.83
C PRO A 115 -12.35 16.47 0.44
N ALA A 116 -12.71 17.75 0.60
CA ALA A 116 -13.41 18.28 1.78
C ALA A 116 -14.75 17.58 2.12
N ALA A 117 -15.31 16.81 1.19
CA ALA A 117 -16.51 15.99 1.42
C ALA A 117 -16.26 14.76 2.33
N PHE A 118 -15.01 14.45 2.64
CA PHE A 118 -14.60 13.31 3.47
C PHE A 118 -13.83 13.84 4.71
N PRO A 119 -14.54 14.32 5.74
CA PRO A 119 -13.93 15.01 6.88
C PRO A 119 -13.37 14.07 7.96
N ASN A 120 -13.17 12.80 7.63
CA ASN A 120 -12.72 11.79 8.58
C ASN A 120 -11.37 12.18 9.23
N PRO A 121 -11.19 11.93 10.54
CA PRO A 121 -9.93 12.20 11.22
C PRO A 121 -8.78 11.34 10.66
N THR A 122 -7.56 11.89 10.65
CA THR A 122 -6.38 11.27 10.04
C THR A 122 -5.20 11.23 11.01
N GLU A 123 -4.48 10.11 11.04
CA GLU A 123 -3.21 9.95 11.75
C GLU A 123 -2.00 10.05 10.81
N ASN A 124 -2.20 9.85 9.50
CA ASN A 124 -1.15 9.94 8.47
C ASN A 124 -0.03 8.91 8.60
N GLN A 125 -0.31 7.79 9.27
CA GLN A 125 0.65 6.70 9.52
C GLN A 125 -0.09 5.41 9.89
N ILE A 126 0.62 4.29 9.77
CA ILE A 126 0.13 2.99 10.25
C ILE A 126 0.03 3.05 11.77
N ILE A 127 -1.18 2.79 12.30
CA ILE A 127 -1.42 2.69 13.75
C ILE A 127 -1.75 1.25 14.19
N GLU A 128 -2.24 0.41 13.27
CA GLU A 128 -2.57 -1.00 13.48
C GLU A 128 -2.72 -1.71 12.13
N ASN A 129 -3.15 -2.98 12.14
CA ASN A 129 -3.39 -3.75 10.93
C ASN A 129 -4.54 -3.18 10.08
N TYR A 130 -4.58 -3.52 8.79
CA TYR A 130 -5.61 -3.05 7.84
C TYR A 130 -5.73 -1.53 7.80
N CYS A 131 -4.58 -0.86 7.65
CA CYS A 131 -4.45 0.58 7.77
C CYS A 131 -3.57 1.13 6.65
N SER A 132 -3.93 2.28 6.08
CA SER A 132 -2.98 3.03 5.27
C SER A 132 -1.95 3.73 6.13
N GLY A 133 -0.73 3.80 5.63
CA GLY A 133 0.36 4.58 6.22
C GLY A 133 0.55 5.92 5.57
N VAL A 134 1.82 6.30 5.47
CA VAL A 134 2.21 7.57 4.86
C VAL A 134 1.88 7.60 3.36
N TYR A 135 1.74 8.82 2.85
CA TYR A 135 1.65 9.07 1.42
C TYR A 135 2.80 9.97 0.95
N LEU A 136 3.52 9.56 -0.10
CA LEU A 136 4.48 10.40 -0.79
C LEU A 136 3.79 11.00 -2.02
N SER A 137 3.74 12.33 -2.13
CA SER A 137 3.29 12.97 -3.38
C SER A 137 4.24 12.66 -4.54
N PRO A 138 3.82 12.84 -5.81
CA PRO A 138 4.69 12.60 -6.97
C PRO A 138 6.04 13.35 -6.89
N LYS A 139 6.02 14.59 -6.38
CA LYS A 139 7.24 15.38 -6.18
C LYS A 139 8.15 14.78 -5.12
N GLN A 140 7.58 14.27 -4.03
CA GLN A 140 8.34 13.68 -2.93
C GLN A 140 8.91 12.30 -3.29
N VAL A 141 8.22 11.51 -4.12
CA VAL A 141 8.79 10.27 -4.67
C VAL A 141 10.08 10.57 -5.44
N VAL A 142 10.05 11.55 -6.34
CA VAL A 142 11.24 11.97 -7.11
C VAL A 142 12.33 12.56 -6.21
N GLN A 143 11.94 13.34 -5.20
CA GLN A 143 12.87 13.91 -4.24
C GLN A 143 13.56 12.82 -3.41
N LEU A 144 12.84 11.83 -2.90
CA LEU A 144 13.41 10.72 -2.13
C LEU A 144 14.36 9.89 -3.00
N LEU A 145 13.99 9.56 -4.24
CA LEU A 145 14.87 8.84 -5.16
C LEU A 145 16.18 9.61 -5.42
N ARG A 146 16.11 10.92 -5.60
CA ARG A 146 17.30 11.77 -5.75
C ARG A 146 18.16 11.77 -4.50
N ASP A 147 17.54 11.92 -3.33
CA ASP A 147 18.26 11.97 -2.07
C ASP A 147 18.91 10.63 -1.73
N LEU A 148 18.31 9.50 -2.12
CA LEU A 148 18.94 8.18 -2.02
C LEU A 148 20.25 8.07 -2.82
N GLU A 149 20.39 8.81 -3.91
CA GLU A 149 21.62 8.84 -4.71
C GLU A 149 22.65 9.84 -4.19
N GLN A 150 22.19 10.94 -3.58
CA GLN A 150 23.05 12.10 -3.25
C GLN A 150 23.40 12.19 -1.76
N MET A 151 22.60 11.57 -0.89
CA MET A 151 22.73 11.66 0.56
C MET A 151 22.99 10.25 1.14
N PRO A 152 24.26 9.88 1.41
CA PRO A 152 24.59 8.56 1.95
C PRO A 152 23.83 8.19 3.22
N LYS A 153 23.48 9.18 4.05
CA LYS A 153 22.71 8.95 5.27
C LYS A 153 21.28 8.47 5.00
N VAL A 154 20.65 9.00 3.95
CA VAL A 154 19.29 8.59 3.55
C VAL A 154 19.30 7.14 3.06
N LEU A 155 20.31 6.78 2.27
CA LEU A 155 20.52 5.39 1.84
C LEU A 155 20.76 4.46 3.03
N GLU A 156 21.69 4.80 3.92
CA GLU A 156 22.04 3.99 5.11
C GLU A 156 20.81 3.74 6.00
N ASP A 157 20.02 4.77 6.29
CA ASP A 157 18.84 4.63 7.14
C ASP A 157 17.77 3.74 6.50
N LEU A 158 17.52 3.89 5.18
CA LEU A 158 16.54 3.07 4.48
C LEU A 158 17.02 1.62 4.30
N GLU A 159 18.29 1.38 3.99
CA GLU A 159 18.85 0.02 3.92
C GLU A 159 18.86 -0.66 5.29
N GLY A 160 19.04 0.10 6.37
CA GLY A 160 18.94 -0.40 7.74
C GLY A 160 17.54 -0.91 8.11
N LEU A 161 16.49 -0.22 7.64
CA LEU A 161 15.10 -0.60 7.92
C LEU A 161 14.55 -1.65 6.94
N TRP A 162 14.88 -1.55 5.65
CA TRP A 162 14.50 -2.53 4.62
C TRP A 162 15.66 -3.49 4.32
N SER A 163 16.04 -4.27 5.33
CA SER A 163 17.12 -5.25 5.25
C SER A 163 16.77 -6.46 4.36
N ASP A 164 17.73 -7.39 4.19
CA ASP A 164 17.54 -8.67 3.50
C ASP A 164 16.98 -8.55 2.07
N GLY A 165 17.39 -7.51 1.36
CA GLY A 165 16.98 -7.26 -0.03
C GLY A 165 15.65 -6.53 -0.19
N GLN A 166 14.91 -6.28 0.90
CA GLN A 166 13.63 -5.57 0.84
C GLN A 166 13.77 -4.13 0.33
N PHE A 167 14.94 -3.49 0.53
CA PHE A 167 15.19 -2.15 0.01
C PHE A 167 15.13 -2.10 -1.52
N ALA A 168 15.52 -3.17 -2.21
CA ALA A 168 15.41 -3.25 -3.66
C ALA A 168 13.94 -3.24 -4.11
N VAL A 169 13.05 -3.88 -3.34
CA VAL A 169 11.60 -3.88 -3.60
C VAL A 169 11.01 -2.49 -3.37
N LEU A 170 11.38 -1.81 -2.28
CA LEU A 170 10.97 -0.43 -2.05
C LEU A 170 11.45 0.50 -3.19
N LYS A 171 12.72 0.39 -3.59
CA LYS A 171 13.28 1.19 -4.68
C LYS A 171 12.56 0.93 -6.00
N LYS A 172 12.15 -0.31 -6.26
CA LYS A 172 11.31 -0.69 -7.41
C LYS A 172 9.96 0.01 -7.37
N ALA A 173 9.29 0.02 -6.20
CA ALA A 173 8.02 0.72 -5.99
C ALA A 173 8.13 2.24 -6.24
N LEU A 174 9.13 2.89 -5.64
CA LEU A 174 9.41 4.32 -5.84
C LEU A 174 9.71 4.63 -7.31
N THR A 175 10.52 3.79 -7.97
CA THR A 175 10.86 3.95 -9.39
C THR A 175 9.64 3.81 -10.29
N ALA A 176 8.75 2.86 -9.99
CA ALA A 176 7.50 2.68 -10.73
C ALA A 176 6.58 3.90 -10.58
N ALA A 177 6.39 4.40 -9.35
CA ALA A 177 5.64 5.61 -9.08
C ALA A 177 6.22 6.83 -9.82
N ALA A 178 7.54 7.01 -9.79
CA ALA A 178 8.23 8.09 -10.50
C ALA A 178 8.04 8.02 -12.03
N LYS A 179 8.14 6.82 -12.62
CA LYS A 179 7.92 6.61 -14.07
C LYS A 179 6.50 6.95 -14.50
N LEU A 180 5.52 6.66 -13.65
CA LEU A 180 4.11 6.98 -13.87
C LEU A 180 3.78 8.45 -13.56
N GLY A 181 4.68 9.18 -12.88
CA GLY A 181 4.42 10.54 -12.42
C GLY A 181 3.39 10.62 -11.29
N VAL A 182 3.25 9.54 -10.52
CA VAL A 182 2.27 9.40 -9.42
C VAL A 182 2.97 9.37 -8.07
N GLY A 183 2.19 9.43 -6.98
CA GLY A 183 2.70 9.28 -5.63
C GLY A 183 2.85 7.80 -5.23
N LEU A 184 3.18 7.57 -3.96
CA LEU A 184 3.28 6.22 -3.39
C LEU A 184 2.56 6.19 -2.05
N LEU A 185 1.55 5.32 -1.94
CA LEU A 185 0.79 5.10 -0.72
C LEU A 185 1.25 3.83 -0.02
N GLU A 186 1.54 3.92 1.27
CA GLU A 186 1.78 2.76 2.13
C GLU A 186 0.47 2.21 2.69
N ALA A 187 0.35 0.89 2.84
CA ALA A 187 -0.75 0.25 3.57
C ALA A 187 -0.36 -1.13 4.10
N THR A 188 -1.03 -1.60 5.14
CA THR A 188 -0.79 -2.91 5.74
C THR A 188 -1.91 -3.91 5.46
N GLU A 189 -1.57 -5.18 5.32
CA GLU A 189 -2.48 -6.33 5.14
C GLU A 189 -3.43 -6.20 3.93
N VAL A 190 -3.05 -5.43 2.90
CA VAL A 190 -3.73 -5.50 1.58
C VAL A 190 -3.47 -6.87 0.92
N VAL A 191 -2.29 -7.43 1.17
CA VAL A 191 -1.89 -8.79 0.81
C VAL A 191 -1.31 -9.48 2.03
N GLU A 192 -1.66 -10.74 2.23
CA GLU A 192 -1.18 -11.58 3.33
C GLU A 192 -0.59 -12.86 2.72
N PRO A 193 0.72 -12.83 2.37
CA PRO A 193 1.36 -13.99 1.79
C PRO A 193 1.44 -15.14 2.79
N ASN A 194 1.16 -16.36 2.33
CA ASN A 194 1.40 -17.57 3.10
C ASN A 194 2.76 -18.17 2.69
N PRO A 195 3.83 -17.97 3.47
CA PRO A 195 5.20 -18.30 3.05
C PRO A 195 5.45 -19.81 2.98
N ILE A 196 4.63 -20.62 3.63
CA ILE A 196 4.73 -22.10 3.64
C ILE A 196 3.87 -22.70 2.53
N ARG A 197 2.70 -22.13 2.29
CA ARG A 197 1.73 -22.58 1.29
C ARG A 197 1.34 -21.40 0.40
N PRO A 198 2.18 -21.00 -0.58
CA PRO A 198 1.98 -19.77 -1.37
C PRO A 198 0.62 -19.69 -2.07
N ASN A 199 0.05 -20.83 -2.47
CA ASN A 199 -1.28 -20.91 -3.09
C ASN A 199 -2.44 -20.62 -2.11
N GLU A 200 -2.18 -20.55 -0.81
CA GLU A 200 -3.13 -20.17 0.23
C GLU A 200 -2.93 -18.71 0.69
N SER A 201 -2.16 -17.91 -0.07
CA SER A 201 -2.03 -16.47 0.19
C SER A 201 -3.36 -15.75 -0.06
N THR A 202 -3.67 -14.77 0.77
CA THR A 202 -4.89 -13.96 0.65
C THR A 202 -4.56 -12.53 0.25
N SER A 203 -5.53 -11.85 -0.36
CA SER A 203 -5.44 -10.42 -0.66
C SER A 203 -6.84 -9.82 -0.74
N TYR A 204 -6.97 -8.60 -0.22
CA TYR A 204 -8.15 -7.77 -0.41
C TYR A 204 -8.20 -7.17 -1.82
N SER A 205 -7.06 -7.14 -2.52
CA SER A 205 -6.91 -6.58 -3.86
C SER A 205 -6.71 -7.67 -4.92
N ASN A 206 -6.22 -7.28 -6.12
CA ASN A 206 -5.81 -8.23 -7.15
C ASN A 206 -4.43 -8.81 -6.79
N LEU A 207 -4.40 -10.08 -6.39
CA LEU A 207 -3.15 -10.79 -6.06
C LEU A 207 -2.17 -10.86 -7.25
N TYR A 208 -2.66 -10.85 -8.49
CA TYR A 208 -1.79 -10.91 -9.68
C TYR A 208 -1.05 -9.60 -9.95
N HIS A 209 -1.51 -8.49 -9.37
CA HIS A 209 -0.81 -7.20 -9.38
C HIS A 209 0.18 -7.04 -8.23
N CYS A 210 0.24 -8.00 -7.29
CA CYS A 210 1.30 -7.99 -6.27
C CYS A 210 2.63 -8.39 -6.90
N ASP A 211 3.61 -7.50 -6.86
CA ASP A 211 4.98 -7.80 -7.26
C ASP A 211 5.56 -8.93 -6.38
N ARG A 212 6.16 -9.92 -7.04
CA ARG A 212 6.52 -11.18 -6.38
C ARG A 212 7.82 -11.14 -5.61
N ASP A 213 8.69 -10.16 -5.87
CA ASP A 213 10.05 -10.12 -5.33
C ASP A 213 10.02 -10.13 -3.79
N GLY A 214 9.18 -9.28 -3.18
CA GLY A 214 9.03 -9.24 -1.72
C GLY A 214 8.41 -10.50 -1.13
N VAL A 215 7.49 -11.13 -1.85
CA VAL A 215 6.86 -12.38 -1.40
C VAL A 215 7.90 -13.50 -1.36
N TYR A 216 8.77 -13.59 -2.36
CA TYR A 216 9.86 -14.57 -2.38
C TYR A 216 10.88 -14.33 -1.27
N LEU A 217 11.24 -13.07 -0.99
CA LEU A 217 12.09 -12.74 0.16
C LEU A 217 11.49 -13.21 1.49
N TYR A 218 10.17 -13.08 1.65
CA TYR A 218 9.50 -13.56 2.85
C TYR A 218 9.52 -15.09 2.94
N MET A 219 9.22 -15.79 1.84
CA MET A 219 9.30 -17.24 1.75
C MET A 219 10.70 -17.75 2.13
N ASP A 220 11.76 -17.19 1.52
CA ASP A 220 13.15 -17.58 1.78
C ASP A 220 13.55 -17.34 3.24
N THR A 221 13.04 -16.27 3.85
CA THR A 221 13.28 -15.98 5.27
C THR A 221 12.64 -17.01 6.18
N VAL A 222 11.39 -17.40 5.91
CA VAL A 222 10.69 -18.42 6.70
C VAL A 222 11.31 -19.80 6.49
N SER A 223 11.69 -20.16 5.26
CA SER A 223 12.39 -21.42 4.98
C SER A 223 13.68 -21.54 5.80
N ARG A 224 14.52 -20.49 5.82
CA ARG A 224 15.75 -20.46 6.64
C ARG A 224 15.44 -20.57 8.14
N GLN A 225 14.41 -19.89 8.63
CA GLN A 225 14.00 -19.98 10.04
C GLN A 225 13.54 -21.37 10.44
N ILE A 226 12.83 -22.08 9.56
CA ILE A 226 12.40 -23.46 9.78
C ILE A 226 13.61 -24.40 9.81
N GLU A 227 14.52 -24.27 8.84
CA GLU A 227 15.76 -25.06 8.80
C GLU A 227 16.61 -24.88 10.07
N ASP A 228 16.76 -23.64 10.52
CA ASP A 228 17.48 -23.32 11.75
C ASP A 228 16.81 -23.91 13.00
N ALA A 229 15.47 -23.88 13.05
CA ALA A 229 14.72 -24.46 14.16
C ALA A 229 14.85 -25.99 14.20
N ILE A 230 14.81 -26.66 13.04
CA ILE A 230 15.00 -28.11 12.94
C ILE A 230 16.40 -28.49 13.42
N ARG A 231 17.44 -27.83 12.90
CA ARG A 231 18.83 -28.09 13.29
C ARG A 231 19.06 -27.92 14.80
N LYS A 232 18.52 -26.87 15.40
CA LYS A 232 18.61 -26.63 16.86
C LYS A 232 17.83 -27.64 17.69
N SER A 233 16.86 -28.34 17.12
CA SER A 233 16.10 -29.39 17.81
C SER A 233 16.78 -30.76 17.75
N GLU A 234 17.74 -30.92 16.83
CA GLU A 234 18.55 -32.14 16.67
C GLU A 234 19.88 -32.08 17.46
N GLU A 235 20.25 -30.91 17.99
CA GLU A 235 21.38 -30.67 18.91
C GLU A 235 20.98 -30.88 20.39
#